data_AF-A0A6N2TYJ1-F1
#
_entry.id   AF-A0A6N2TYJ1-F1
#
_cell.length_a   1.000
_cell.length_b   1.000
_cell.length_c   1.000
_cell.angle_alpha   90.00
_cell.angle_beta   90.00
_cell.angle_gamma   90.00
#
_symmetry.space_group_name_H-M   'P 1'
#
loop_
_entity.id
_entity.type
_entity.pdbx_description
1 polymer ?
#
loop_
_entity_poly.entity_id
_entity_poly.type
_entity_poly.pdbx_seq_one_letter_code
_entity_poly.pdbx_strand_id
1 'polypeptide(L)'
;MRDKIQNFLRGRYGTDSLSKFLLILALAGMFLPIFIKKAFVFYYAGLLLLIYSYFRIFSRNIAKRSAENAAFLRKTSKITGFFRKKKLHFEQRKTHKFFRCPGCGQDIRVPKGKGNIVITCPKCRKEFQARS
;
A
#
# COMPACT_ATOMS: atom_id res chain seq x y z
N MET A 1 5.00 24.96 25.22
CA MET A 1 4.75 25.27 23.78
C MET A 1 4.18 24.09 23.01
N ARG A 2 4.67 22.86 23.24
CA ARG A 2 4.15 21.64 22.59
C ARG A 2 2.66 21.41 22.86
N ASP A 3 2.18 21.70 24.06
CA ASP A 3 0.79 21.49 24.45
C ASP A 3 -0.19 22.46 23.75
N LYS A 4 0.25 23.68 23.47
CA LYS A 4 -0.56 24.67 22.70
C LYS A 4 -0.75 24.22 21.24
N ILE A 5 0.29 23.64 20.64
CA ILE A 5 0.25 23.11 19.27
C ILE A 5 -0.62 21.84 19.23
N GLN A 6 -0.48 20.94 20.21
CA GLN A 6 -1.32 19.73 20.30
C GLN A 6 -2.80 20.06 20.55
N ASN A 7 -3.10 21.06 21.37
CA ASN A 7 -4.47 21.53 21.58
C ASN A 7 -5.06 22.23 20.35
N PHE A 8 -4.24 22.92 19.54
CA PHE A 8 -4.67 23.49 18.27
C PHE A 8 -4.89 22.43 17.17
N LEU A 9 -4.18 21.32 17.23
CA LEU A 9 -4.36 20.17 16.32
C LEU A 9 -5.51 19.24 16.76
N ARG A 10 -5.95 19.35 18.02
CA ARG A 10 -7.09 18.61 18.58
C ARG A 10 -8.39 19.02 17.86
N GLY A 11 -9.07 18.04 17.27
CA GLY A 11 -10.30 18.26 16.51
C GLY A 11 -10.11 18.57 15.02
N ARG A 12 -8.88 18.50 14.50
CA ARG A 12 -8.61 18.48 13.05
C ARG A 12 -8.35 17.05 12.58
N TYR A 13 -8.61 16.80 11.29
CA TYR A 13 -8.49 15.45 10.71
C TYR A 13 -7.04 14.92 10.74
N GLY A 14 -6.04 15.76 10.49
CA GLY A 14 -4.64 15.37 10.48
C GLY A 14 -4.19 14.71 9.18
N THR A 15 -3.12 13.90 9.23
CA THR A 15 -2.53 13.26 8.05
C THR A 15 -3.02 11.82 7.89
N ASP A 16 -3.47 11.45 6.69
CA ASP A 16 -3.98 10.13 6.33
C ASP A 16 -3.32 9.59 5.04
N SER A 17 -3.63 8.34 4.68
CA SER A 17 -3.02 7.67 3.52
C SER A 17 -3.26 8.41 2.20
N LEU A 18 -4.44 8.98 1.99
CA LEU A 18 -4.72 9.79 0.80
C LEU A 18 -3.93 11.11 0.82
N SER A 19 -3.83 11.80 1.96
CA SER A 19 -3.01 13.04 2.04
C SER A 19 -1.54 12.77 1.81
N LYS A 20 -1.00 11.66 2.34
CA LYS A 20 0.38 11.23 2.07
C LYS A 20 0.60 10.95 0.59
N PHE A 21 -0.35 10.27 -0.06
CA PHE A 21 -0.28 10.02 -1.50
C PHE A 21 -0.29 11.32 -2.32
N LEU A 22 -1.19 12.26 -1.98
CA LEU A 22 -1.27 13.58 -2.63
C LEU A 22 0.01 14.40 -2.43
N LEU A 23 0.61 14.36 -1.23
CA LEU A 23 1.88 15.02 -0.95
C LEU A 23 3.03 14.43 -1.78
N ILE A 24 3.14 13.09 -1.86
CA ILE A 24 4.16 12.44 -2.70
C ILE A 24 3.95 12.79 -4.17
N LEU A 25 2.71 12.80 -4.65
CA LEU A 25 2.37 13.16 -6.03
C LEU A 25 2.70 14.63 -6.33
N ALA A 26 2.39 15.53 -5.40
CA ALA A 26 2.72 16.95 -5.50
C ALA A 26 4.23 17.16 -5.60
N LEU A 27 4.99 16.53 -4.70
CA LEU A 27 6.46 16.57 -4.74
C LEU A 27 6.98 16.02 -6.06
N ALA A 28 6.55 14.83 -6.49
CA ALA A 28 6.97 14.23 -7.75
C ALA A 28 6.68 15.16 -8.95
N GLY A 29 5.49 15.79 -9.00
CA GLY A 29 5.12 16.77 -10.02
C GLY A 29 5.99 18.03 -10.01
N MET A 30 6.47 18.46 -8.84
CA MET A 30 7.40 19.59 -8.72
C MET A 30 8.83 19.24 -9.12
N PHE A 31 9.26 17.98 -8.97
CA PHE A 31 10.59 17.50 -9.38
C PHE A 31 10.65 17.06 -10.86
N LEU A 32 9.52 16.72 -11.49
CA LEU A 32 9.42 16.34 -12.90
C LEU A 32 10.04 17.34 -13.90
N PRO A 33 9.86 18.67 -13.75
CA PRO A 33 10.43 19.68 -14.64
C PRO A 33 11.96 19.71 -14.67
N ILE A 34 12.64 19.16 -13.65
CA ILE A 34 14.10 19.06 -13.62
C ILE A 34 14.61 18.16 -14.75
N PHE A 35 13.84 17.12 -15.08
CA PHE A 35 14.20 16.17 -16.13
C PHE A 35 13.61 16.54 -17.50
N ILE A 36 12.52 17.30 -17.54
CA ILE A 36 11.79 17.62 -18.76
C ILE A 36 11.46 19.12 -18.82
N LYS A 37 12.20 19.86 -19.66
CA LYS A 37 12.12 21.33 -19.79
C LYS A 37 10.73 21.90 -20.17
N LYS A 38 9.81 21.08 -20.70
CA LYS A 38 8.44 21.50 -21.06
C LYS A 38 7.38 21.12 -20.02
N ALA A 39 7.77 20.56 -18.87
CA ALA A 39 6.84 20.07 -17.85
C ALA A 39 6.40 21.15 -16.83
N PHE A 40 6.51 22.44 -17.14
CA PHE A 40 6.07 23.53 -16.25
C PHE A 40 4.61 23.40 -15.82
N VAL A 41 3.74 22.84 -16.65
CA VAL A 41 2.34 22.56 -16.31
C VAL A 41 2.24 21.61 -15.10
N PHE A 42 3.12 20.61 -15.00
CA PHE A 42 3.15 19.68 -13.87
C PHE A 42 3.64 20.33 -12.57
N TYR A 43 4.49 21.36 -12.66
CA TYR A 43 4.91 22.14 -11.50
C TYR A 43 3.72 22.88 -10.87
N TYR A 44 2.95 23.62 -11.68
CA TYR A 44 1.77 24.33 -11.20
C TYR A 44 0.68 23.36 -10.70
N ALA A 45 0.49 22.24 -11.38
CA ALA A 45 -0.42 21.19 -10.90
C ALA A 45 0.03 20.61 -9.55
N GLY A 46 1.33 20.38 -9.36
CA GLY A 46 1.92 19.94 -8.10
C GLY A 46 1.72 20.95 -6.98
N LEU A 47 1.88 22.24 -7.26
CA LEU A 47 1.63 23.32 -6.30
C LEU A 47 0.16 23.36 -5.86
N LEU A 48 -0.79 23.25 -6.80
CA LEU A 48 -2.22 23.19 -6.48
C LEU A 48 -2.58 21.96 -5.65
N LEU A 49 -2.01 20.80 -5.98
CA LEU A 49 -2.16 19.56 -5.21
C LEU A 49 -1.61 19.72 -3.79
N LEU A 50 -0.49 20.40 -3.62
CA LEU A 50 0.10 20.70 -2.32
C LEU A 50 -0.85 21.57 -1.50
N ILE A 51 -1.32 22.70 -2.04
CA ILE A 51 -2.29 23.58 -1.37
C ILE A 51 -3.55 22.80 -0.95
N TYR A 52 -4.09 21.98 -1.84
CA TYR A 52 -5.26 21.14 -1.55
C TYR A 52 -4.99 20.12 -0.41
N SER A 53 -3.80 19.50 -0.40
CA SER A 53 -3.42 18.55 0.65
C SER A 53 -3.36 19.22 2.03
N TYR A 54 -2.83 20.44 2.10
CA TYR A 54 -2.81 21.26 3.32
C TYR A 54 -4.23 21.62 3.76
N PHE A 55 -5.07 22.11 2.84
CA PHE A 55 -6.47 22.40 3.13
C PHE A 55 -7.21 21.17 3.71
N ARG A 56 -6.94 19.97 3.19
CA ARG A 56 -7.54 18.72 3.68
C ARG A 56 -7.07 18.37 5.10
N ILE A 57 -5.78 18.53 5.40
CA ILE A 57 -5.23 18.29 6.74
C ILE A 57 -5.85 19.23 7.78
N PHE A 58 -6.09 20.49 7.39
CA PHE A 58 -6.68 21.51 8.26
C PHE A 58 -8.21 21.47 8.33
N SER A 59 -8.86 20.59 7.56
CA SER A 59 -10.32 20.48 7.53
C SER A 59 -10.89 19.97 8.86
N ARG A 60 -11.98 20.61 9.31
CA ARG A 60 -12.74 20.21 10.52
C ARG A 60 -13.74 19.08 10.26
N ASN A 61 -14.03 18.74 9.01
CA ASN A 61 -15.05 17.72 8.68
C ASN A 61 -14.45 16.31 8.65
N ILE A 62 -14.21 15.74 9.83
CA ILE A 62 -13.54 14.45 10.02
C ILE A 62 -14.31 13.29 9.35
N ALA A 63 -15.64 13.27 9.46
CA ALA A 63 -16.48 12.18 8.96
C ALA A 63 -16.46 12.08 7.43
N LYS A 64 -16.57 13.21 6.71
CA LYS A 64 -16.48 13.20 5.24
C LYS A 64 -15.07 12.80 4.77
N ARG A 65 -14.03 13.31 5.43
CA ARG A 65 -12.63 13.02 5.05
C ARG A 65 -12.22 11.58 5.35
N SER A 66 -12.74 10.97 6.43
CA SER A 66 -12.51 9.56 6.71
C SER A 66 -13.20 8.65 5.69
N ALA A 67 -14.41 9.00 5.23
CA ALA A 67 -15.11 8.28 4.16
C ALA A 67 -14.34 8.33 2.83
N GLU A 68 -13.82 9.49 2.45
CA GLU A 68 -12.94 9.64 1.27
C GLU A 68 -11.70 8.74 1.38
N ASN A 69 -11.03 8.73 2.54
CA ASN A 69 -9.85 7.90 2.76
C ASN A 69 -10.19 6.40 2.74
N ALA A 70 -11.34 6.00 3.30
CA ALA A 70 -11.80 4.62 3.25
C ALA A 70 -12.07 4.17 1.81
N ALA A 71 -12.68 5.02 0.98
CA ALA A 71 -12.88 4.75 -0.44
C ALA A 71 -11.53 4.62 -1.19
N PHE A 72 -10.56 5.49 -0.89
CA PHE A 72 -9.21 5.41 -1.43
C PHE A 72 -8.49 4.11 -1.02
N LEU A 73 -8.56 3.73 0.25
CA LEU A 73 -7.99 2.48 0.76
C LEU A 73 -8.64 1.26 0.12
N ARG A 74 -9.95 1.24 -0.09
CA ARG A 74 -10.63 0.16 -0.82
C ARG A 74 -10.11 0.01 -2.24
N LYS A 75 -9.90 1.12 -2.97
CA LYS A 75 -9.33 1.10 -4.32
C LYS A 75 -7.86 0.64 -4.32
N THR A 76 -7.05 1.19 -3.42
CA THR A 76 -5.60 0.92 -3.37
C THR A 76 -5.23 -0.41 -2.72
N SER A 77 -6.08 -0.97 -1.85
CA SER A 77 -5.84 -2.25 -1.16
C SER A 77 -5.73 -3.43 -2.13
N LYS A 78 -6.48 -3.43 -3.23
CA LYS A 78 -6.36 -4.47 -4.27
C LYS A 78 -4.98 -4.45 -4.92
N ILE A 79 -4.50 -3.25 -5.27
CA ILE A 79 -3.22 -3.03 -5.93
C ILE A 79 -2.07 -3.35 -4.96
N THR A 80 -2.07 -2.71 -3.79
CA THR A 80 -1.05 -2.92 -2.75
C THR A 80 -1.03 -4.35 -2.23
N GLY A 81 -2.18 -5.03 -2.16
CA GLY A 81 -2.27 -6.45 -1.80
C GLY A 81 -1.52 -7.37 -2.78
N PHE A 82 -1.62 -7.09 -4.09
CA PHE A 82 -0.87 -7.82 -5.12
C PHE A 82 0.64 -7.59 -5.01
N PHE A 83 1.06 -6.32 -4.88
CA PHE A 83 2.47 -5.98 -4.69
C PHE A 83 3.04 -6.56 -3.39
N ARG A 84 2.27 -6.56 -2.30
CA ARG A 84 2.67 -7.16 -1.03
C ARG A 84 2.85 -8.67 -1.15
N LYS A 85 1.94 -9.38 -1.83
CA LYS A 85 2.12 -10.80 -2.13
C LYS A 85 3.39 -11.03 -2.93
N LYS A 86 3.60 -10.30 -4.04
CA LYS A 86 4.82 -10.43 -4.85
C LYS A 86 6.10 -10.13 -4.05
N LYS A 87 6.12 -9.08 -3.24
CA LYS A 87 7.24 -8.75 -2.37
C LYS A 87 7.53 -9.88 -1.39
N LEU A 88 6.50 -10.43 -0.75
CA LEU A 88 6.62 -11.56 0.18
C LEU A 88 7.15 -12.82 -0.52
N HIS A 89 6.65 -13.14 -1.72
CA HIS A 89 7.19 -14.23 -2.54
C HIS A 89 8.66 -13.99 -2.92
N PHE A 90 9.04 -12.75 -3.22
CA PHE A 90 10.40 -12.41 -3.59
C PHE A 90 11.36 -12.49 -2.40
N GLU A 91 10.97 -11.98 -1.24
CA GLU A 91 11.77 -12.04 -0.01
C GLU A 91 11.94 -13.49 0.46
N GLN A 92 10.87 -14.27 0.40
CA GLN A 92 10.87 -15.68 0.84
C GLN A 92 11.35 -16.64 -0.24
N ARG A 93 11.74 -16.17 -1.42
CA ARG A 93 12.18 -17.03 -2.54
C ARG A 93 13.36 -17.94 -2.19
N LYS A 94 14.18 -17.56 -1.22
CA LYS A 94 15.38 -18.32 -0.81
C LYS A 94 15.05 -19.37 0.25
N THR A 95 14.09 -19.09 1.13
CA THR A 95 13.80 -19.94 2.29
C THR A 95 12.58 -20.83 2.09
N HIS A 96 11.58 -20.38 1.32
CA HIS A 96 10.32 -21.07 1.13
C HIS A 96 9.92 -21.16 -0.34
N LYS A 97 9.14 -22.18 -0.65
CA LYS A 97 8.46 -22.39 -1.93
C LYS A 97 6.96 -22.39 -1.67
N PHE A 98 6.22 -21.82 -2.61
CA PHE A 98 4.77 -21.75 -2.53
C PHE A 98 4.20 -22.76 -3.52
N PHE A 99 3.38 -23.68 -3.03
CA PHE A 99 2.68 -24.67 -3.83
C PHE A 99 1.20 -24.39 -3.81
N ARG A 100 0.54 -24.59 -4.95
CA ARG A 100 -0.90 -24.41 -5.06
C ARG A 100 -1.58 -25.75 -4.90
N CYS A 101 -2.51 -25.86 -3.95
CA CYS A 101 -3.24 -27.09 -3.74
C CYS A 101 -4.11 -27.45 -4.97
N PRO A 102 -4.04 -28.68 -5.50
CA PRO A 102 -4.83 -29.09 -6.67
C PRO A 102 -6.34 -29.18 -6.39
N GLY A 103 -6.76 -29.34 -5.13
CA GLY A 103 -8.16 -29.46 -4.76
C GLY A 103 -8.87 -28.12 -4.54
N CYS A 104 -8.25 -27.21 -3.78
CA CYS A 104 -8.90 -25.96 -3.35
C CYS A 104 -8.20 -24.68 -3.83
N GLY A 105 -7.06 -24.80 -4.53
CA GLY A 105 -6.32 -23.67 -5.07
C GLY A 105 -5.60 -22.79 -4.04
N GLN A 106 -5.58 -23.19 -2.77
CA GLN A 106 -4.90 -22.48 -1.68
C GLN A 106 -3.37 -22.54 -1.84
N ASP A 107 -2.70 -21.41 -1.66
CA ASP A 107 -1.23 -21.35 -1.61
C ASP A 107 -0.71 -21.85 -0.26
N ILE A 108 0.14 -22.86 -0.28
CA ILE A 108 0.78 -23.49 0.87
C ILE A 108 2.26 -23.13 0.85
N ARG A 109 2.76 -22.59 1.98
CA ARG A 109 4.16 -22.23 2.17
C ARG A 109 4.93 -23.44 2.71
N VAL A 110 6.02 -23.79 2.06
CA VAL A 110 6.86 -24.95 2.42
C VAL A 110 8.34 -24.55 2.44
N PRO A 111 9.14 -24.95 3.45
CA PRO A 111 10.58 -24.66 3.49
C PRO A 111 11.36 -25.43 2.41
N LYS A 112 12.35 -24.80 1.79
CA LYS A 112 13.19 -25.38 0.74
C LYS A 112 14.21 -26.39 1.28
N GLY A 113 14.64 -27.32 0.42
CA GLY A 113 15.77 -28.23 0.71
C GLY A 113 15.39 -29.58 1.32
N LYS A 114 14.10 -29.93 1.35
CA LYS A 114 13.60 -31.19 1.93
C LYS A 114 13.44 -32.34 0.93
N GLY A 115 13.72 -32.11 -0.36
CA GLY A 115 13.56 -33.15 -1.40
C GLY A 115 12.08 -33.46 -1.69
N ASN A 116 11.74 -34.75 -1.74
CA ASN A 116 10.38 -35.22 -1.98
C ASN A 116 9.58 -35.22 -0.67
N ILE A 117 8.48 -34.47 -0.65
CA ILE A 117 7.62 -34.31 0.53
C ILE A 117 6.17 -34.54 0.15
N VAL A 118 5.40 -35.09 1.10
CA VAL A 118 3.94 -35.15 1.02
C VAL A 118 3.40 -33.90 1.71
N ILE A 119 2.67 -33.07 0.97
CA ILE A 119 2.08 -31.84 1.47
C ILE A 119 0.59 -32.08 1.69
N THR A 120 0.14 -31.97 2.94
CA THR A 120 -1.28 -32.05 3.30
C THR A 120 -1.88 -30.65 3.33
N CYS A 121 -2.94 -30.40 2.55
CA CYS A 121 -3.59 -29.09 2.53
C CYS A 121 -4.36 -28.81 3.83
N PRO A 122 -4.17 -27.66 4.51
CA PRO A 122 -4.91 -27.35 5.74
C PRO A 122 -6.41 -27.08 5.50
N LYS A 123 -6.81 -26.73 4.27
CA LYS A 123 -8.19 -26.38 3.93
C LYS A 123 -9.02 -27.58 3.51
N CYS A 124 -8.48 -28.44 2.64
CA CYS A 124 -9.23 -29.58 2.08
C CYS A 124 -8.67 -30.95 2.48
N ARG A 125 -7.60 -31.01 3.28
CA ARG A 125 -6.91 -32.23 3.71
C ARG A 125 -6.42 -33.17 2.59
N LYS A 126 -6.48 -32.74 1.33
CA LYS A 126 -5.93 -33.48 0.20
C LYS A 126 -4.39 -33.48 0.28
N GLU A 127 -3.82 -34.65 0.09
CA GLU A 127 -2.38 -34.90 0.09
C GLU A 127 -1.86 -34.94 -1.35
N PHE A 128 -0.69 -34.36 -1.58
CA PHE A 128 -0.01 -34.44 -2.87
C PHE A 128 1.50 -34.44 -2.67
N GLN A 129 2.21 -35.15 -3.56
CA GLN A 129 3.66 -35.18 -3.55
C GLN A 129 4.21 -34.02 -4.36
N ALA A 130 5.18 -33.31 -3.80
CA ALA A 130 5.92 -32.27 -4.51
C ALA A 130 7.39 -32.25 -4.07
N ARG A 131 8.25 -31.75 -4.96
CA ARG A 131 9.67 -31.55 -4.65
C ARG A 131 9.90 -30.12 -4.16
N SER A 132 10.38 -29.98 -2.93
CA SER A 132 10.69 -28.69 -2.30
C SER A 132 11.88 -28.00 -2.93
#